data_AF-A0A7J6VJ84-F1
#
_entry.id   AF-A0A7J6VJ84-F1
#
_cell.length_a   1.000
_cell.length_b   1.000
_cell.length_c   1.000
_cell.angle_alpha   90.00
_cell.angle_beta   90.00
_cell.angle_gamma   90.00
#
_symmetry.space_group_name_H-M   'P 1'
#
loop_
_entity.id
_entity.type
_entity.pdbx_description
1 polymer ?
#
loop_
_entity_poly.entity_id
_entity_poly.type
_entity_poly.pdbx_seq_one_letter_code
_entity_poly.pdbx_strand_id
1 'polypeptide(L)'
;MDGGLYEHYPQYRKYLQDAVDELLGSEISKNVIIEHSKDGSGIGAALLAAANSKYASKPLTDRHYEALELRDGGSDYSVCSVFRM
;
A
#
# COMPACT_ATOMS: atom_id res chain seq x y z
N MET A 1 -3.08 6.73 8.77
CA MET A 1 -4.53 6.94 8.92
C MET A 1 -5.13 7.08 7.55
N ASP A 2 -6.21 6.34 7.30
CA ASP A 2 -6.97 6.34 6.06
C ASP A 2 -8.44 6.56 6.41
N GLY A 3 -9.25 6.99 5.44
CA GLY A 3 -10.69 7.16 5.59
C GLY A 3 -11.17 8.59 5.44
N GLY A 4 -12.39 8.72 4.90
CA GLY A 4 -12.94 10.00 4.45
C GLY A 4 -13.02 11.08 5.52
N LEU A 5 -13.22 10.72 6.80
CA LEU A 5 -13.27 11.70 7.89
C LEU A 5 -11.89 12.35 8.13
N TYR A 6 -10.82 11.55 8.10
CA TYR A 6 -9.45 12.05 8.28
C TYR A 6 -8.91 12.78 7.04
N GLU A 7 -9.39 12.40 5.84
CA GLU A 7 -9.01 13.03 4.58
C GLU A 7 -9.72 14.38 4.34
N HIS A 8 -11.04 14.45 4.59
CA HIS A 8 -11.87 15.58 4.17
C HIS A 8 -12.21 16.59 5.27
N TYR A 9 -11.93 16.29 6.55
CA TYR A 9 -12.23 17.17 7.67
C TYR A 9 -10.95 17.58 8.43
N PRO A 10 -10.32 18.71 8.09
CA PRO A 10 -9.08 19.17 8.71
C PRO A 10 -9.20 19.38 10.24
N GLN A 11 -10.37 19.80 10.72
CA GLN A 11 -10.61 19.99 12.15
C GLN A 11 -10.55 18.66 12.90
N TYR A 12 -11.10 17.59 12.31
CA TYR A 12 -11.02 16.25 12.89
C TYR A 12 -9.57 15.78 13.02
N ARG A 13 -8.76 15.98 11.97
CA ARG A 13 -7.31 15.67 12.01
C ARG A 13 -6.61 16.42 13.13
N LYS A 14 -6.88 17.72 13.27
CA LYS A 14 -6.29 18.56 14.31
C LYS A 14 -6.66 18.05 15.71
N TYR A 15 -7.95 17.85 15.98
CA TYR A 15 -8.40 17.37 17.28
C TYR A 15 -7.85 15.98 17.62
N LEU A 16 -7.69 15.11 16.62
CA LEU A 16 -7.09 13.80 16.81
C LEU A 16 -5.61 13.92 17.20
N GLN A 17 -4.84 14.81 16.56
CA GLN A 17 -3.45 15.05 16.91
C GLN A 17 -3.32 15.65 18.31
N ASP A 18 -4.12 16.68 18.61
CA ASP A 18 -4.14 17.36 19.92
C ASP A 18 -4.50 16.37 21.05
N ALA A 19 -5.48 15.48 20.82
CA ALA A 19 -5.87 14.46 21.79
C ALA A 19 -4.76 13.42 22.04
N VAL A 20 -4.00 13.03 21.01
CA VAL A 20 -2.87 12.11 21.16
C VAL A 20 -1.73 12.77 21.94
N ASP A 21 -1.46 14.06 21.67
CA ASP A 21 -0.49 14.85 22.41
C ASP A 21 -0.87 14.98 23.90
N GLU A 22 -2.15 15.19 24.20
CA GLU A 22 -2.66 15.26 25.57
C GLU A 22 -2.55 13.91 26.30
N LEU A 23 -2.92 12.80 25.64
CA LEU A 23 -2.94 11.46 26.25
C LEU A 23 -1.54 10.91 26.52
N LEU A 24 -0.59 11.14 25.62
CA LEU A 24 0.78 10.62 25.75
C LEU A 24 1.70 11.59 26.52
N GLY A 25 1.30 12.85 26.62
CA GLY A 25 2.15 13.92 27.12
C GLY A 25 3.20 14.37 26.11
N SER A 26 3.61 15.64 26.22
CA SER A 26 4.45 16.36 25.26
C SER A 26 5.81 15.73 24.97
N GLU A 27 6.34 14.91 25.89
CA GLU A 27 7.65 14.27 25.74
C GLU A 27 7.57 12.99 24.92
N ILE A 28 6.52 12.19 25.11
CA ILE A 28 6.34 10.91 24.41
C ILE A 28 5.70 11.13 23.05
N SER A 29 4.80 12.11 22.94
CA SER A 29 4.04 12.36 21.70
C SER A 29 4.92 12.76 20.51
N LYS A 30 6.08 13.40 20.76
CA LYS A 30 7.11 13.72 19.75
C LYS A 30 7.63 12.50 18.99
N ASN A 31 7.51 11.31 19.57
CA ASN A 31 7.94 10.05 18.94
C ASN A 31 6.85 9.40 18.08
N VAL A 32 5.65 10.00 18.03
CA VAL A 32 4.49 9.47 17.30
C VAL A 32 4.16 10.39 16.13
N ILE A 33 4.12 9.81 14.92
CA ILE A 33 3.73 10.53 13.71
C ILE A 33 2.43 9.91 13.19
N ILE A 34 1.43 10.76 12.96
CA ILE A 34 0.15 10.34 12.40
C ILE A 34 0.10 10.77 10.93
N GLU A 35 0.46 9.87 10.04
CA GLU A 35 0.50 10.15 8.60
C GLU A 35 -0.77 9.70 7.89
N HIS A 36 -1.14 10.41 6.82
CA HIS A 36 -2.20 9.96 5.92
C HIS A 36 -1.67 8.85 5.00
N SER A 37 -2.35 7.71 4.96
CA SER A 37 -2.03 6.62 4.03
C SER A 37 -3.22 6.40 3.12
N LYS A 38 -3.16 6.96 1.91
CA LYS A 38 -4.24 6.87 0.94
C LYS A 38 -4.23 5.50 0.27
N ASP A 39 -5.36 4.82 0.26
CA ASP A 39 -5.53 3.49 -0.36
C ASP A 39 -4.54 2.44 0.19
N GLY A 40 -4.14 2.59 1.46
CA GLY A 40 -3.12 1.74 2.08
C GLY A 40 -3.52 0.26 2.11
N SER A 41 -4.83 -0.03 2.13
CA SER A 41 -5.36 -1.39 2.06
C SER A 41 -5.11 -2.06 0.71
N GLY A 42 -5.30 -1.34 -0.41
CA GLY A 42 -5.06 -1.87 -1.76
C GLY A 42 -3.58 -2.11 -2.02
N ILE A 43 -2.73 -1.14 -1.68
CA ILE A 43 -1.27 -1.27 -1.82
C ILE A 43 -0.74 -2.37 -0.91
N GLY A 44 -1.20 -2.43 0.34
CA GLY A 44 -0.82 -3.47 1.29
C GLY A 44 -1.21 -4.87 0.82
N ALA A 45 -2.40 -5.03 0.24
CA ALA A 45 -2.84 -6.29 -0.33
C ALA A 45 -1.96 -6.73 -1.52
N ALA A 46 -1.62 -5.80 -2.42
CA ALA A 46 -0.71 -6.07 -3.53
C ALA A 46 0.70 -6.46 -3.05
N LEU A 47 1.22 -5.77 -2.03
CA LEU A 47 2.52 -6.06 -1.43
C LEU A 47 2.55 -7.46 -0.78
N LEU A 48 1.50 -7.80 -0.02
CA LEU A 48 1.38 -9.10 0.62
C LEU A 48 1.31 -10.25 -0.41
N ALA A 49 0.61 -10.01 -1.52
CA ALA A 49 0.50 -10.97 -2.62
C ALA A 49 1.81 -11.14 -3.39
N ALA A 50 2.55 -10.06 -3.62
CA ALA A 50 3.89 -10.13 -4.20
C ALA A 50 4.84 -10.93 -3.30
N ALA A 51 4.84 -10.67 -1.99
CA ALA A 51 5.68 -11.38 -1.02
C ALA A 51 5.34 -12.88 -0.90
N ASN A 52 4.06 -13.26 -1.09
CA ASN A 52 3.59 -14.65 -1.06
C ASN A 52 3.34 -15.23 -2.46
N SER A 53 3.94 -14.65 -3.48
CA SER A 53 3.75 -15.10 -4.86
C SER A 53 4.39 -16.46 -5.09
N LYS A 54 3.69 -17.36 -5.80
CA LYS A 54 4.21 -18.66 -6.27
C LYS A 54 5.44 -18.52 -7.18
N TYR A 55 5.71 -17.32 -7.67
CA TYR A 55 6.82 -17.01 -8.56
C TYR A 55 8.06 -16.50 -7.82
N ALA A 56 8.01 -16.33 -6.50
CA ALA A 56 9.12 -15.82 -5.70
C ALA A 56 10.31 -16.79 -5.60
N SER A 57 10.09 -18.11 -5.74
CA SER A 57 11.11 -19.15 -5.57
C SER A 57 11.57 -19.81 -6.87
N LYS A 58 11.09 -19.36 -8.04
CA LYS A 58 11.55 -19.93 -9.31
C LYS A 58 12.95 -19.41 -9.66
N PRO A 59 13.94 -20.30 -9.85
CA PRO A 59 15.28 -19.89 -10.26
C PRO A 59 15.24 -19.21 -11.64
N LEU A 60 16.10 -18.20 -11.83
CA LEU A 60 16.18 -17.37 -13.03
C LEU A 60 16.49 -18.16 -14.32
N THR A 61 16.84 -19.45 -14.21
CA THR A 61 17.12 -20.36 -15.32
C THR A 61 15.87 -20.85 -16.05
N ASP A 62 14.68 -20.77 -15.43
CA ASP A 62 13.39 -21.11 -16.07
C ASP A 62 12.74 -19.91 -16.79
N ARG A 63 13.42 -18.77 -16.89
CA ARG A 63 12.92 -17.55 -17.58
C ARG A 63 13.12 -17.55 -19.10
N HIS A 64 13.06 -18.70 -19.76
CA HIS A 64 12.87 -18.71 -21.21
C HIS A 64 11.40 -18.41 -21.52
N TYR A 65 11.11 -17.12 -21.70
CA TYR A 65 9.96 -16.50 -22.36
C TYR A 65 8.76 -17.40 -22.72
N GLU A 66 8.04 -17.89 -21.71
CA GLU A 66 6.61 -18.18 -21.87
C GLU A 66 5.84 -16.85 -21.74
N ALA A 67 6.13 -15.93 -22.66
CA ALA A 67 5.18 -14.90 -23.05
C ALA A 67 4.06 -15.64 -23.80
N LEU A 68 3.18 -16.28 -23.04
CA LEU A 68 1.96 -16.87 -23.58
C LEU A 68 1.20 -15.74 -24.27
N GLU A 69 0.97 -15.96 -25.56
CA GLU A 69 0.31 -15.09 -26.50
C GLU A 69 -1.03 -14.58 -25.95
N LEU A 70 -0.99 -13.43 -25.29
CA LEU A 70 -2.15 -12.55 -25.30
C LEU A 70 -2.06 -11.77 -26.59
N ARG A 71 -2.64 -12.36 -27.65
CA ARG A 71 -3.31 -11.57 -28.68
C ARG A 71 -4.36 -10.71 -27.97
N ASP A 72 -3.95 -9.54 -27.54
CA ASP A 72 -4.68 -8.30 -27.71
C ASP A 72 -3.71 -7.16 -27.40
N GLY A 73 -3.50 -6.32 -28.41
CA GLY A 73 -2.46 -5.31 -28.44
C GLY A 73 -2.63 -4.22 -27.39
N GLY A 74 -1.50 -3.73 -26.91
CA GLY A 74 -1.43 -2.53 -26.08
C GLY A 74 -0.25 -2.58 -25.12
N SER A 75 0.74 -1.72 -25.37
CA SER A 75 1.87 -1.41 -24.49
C SER A 75 1.45 -1.37 -23.02
N ASP A 76 1.96 -2.25 -22.16
CA ASP A 76 2.28 -1.88 -20.79
C ASP A 76 3.15 -2.90 -20.05
N TYR A 77 4.04 -2.35 -19.24
CA TYR A 77 5.13 -2.99 -18.52
C TYR A 77 4.60 -4.07 -17.56
N SER A 78 4.92 -5.33 -17.88
CA SER A 78 4.47 -6.55 -17.20
C SER A 78 5.13 -6.74 -15.84
N VAL A 79 4.79 -5.87 -14.88
CA VAL A 79 4.88 -6.16 -13.44
C VAL A 79 3.47 -6.31 -12.84
N CYS A 80 2.43 -6.04 -13.62
CA CYS A 80 1.07 -5.75 -13.15
C CYS A 80 0.03 -6.69 -13.78
N SER A 81 -0.13 -7.90 -13.26
CA SER A 81 -1.36 -8.68 -13.56
C SER A 81 -1.82 -9.65 -12.47
N VAL A 82 -1.21 -9.64 -11.28
CA VAL A 82 -1.57 -10.59 -10.19
C VAL A 82 -2.62 -10.03 -9.22
N PHE A 83 -3.05 -8.77 -9.37
CA PHE A 83 -4.11 -8.20 -8.53
C PHE A 83 -5.23 -7.62 -9.41
N ARG A 84 -6.10 -8.48 -9.94
CA ARG A 84 -7.43 -8.06 -10.40
C ARG A 84 -8.41 -8.36 -9.28
N MET A 85 -8.89 -7.30 -8.61
CA MET A 85 -10.07 -7.33 -7.74
C MET A 85 -11.33 -7.15 -8.58
#